data_AF-A0A060CB34-F1
#
_entry.id   AF-A0A060CB34-F1
#
_cell.length_a   1.000
_cell.length_b   1.000
_cell.length_c   1.000
_cell.angle_alpha   90.00
_cell.angle_beta   90.00
_cell.angle_gamma   90.00
#
_symmetry.space_group_name_H-M   'P 1'
#
loop_
_entity.id
_entity.type
_entity.pdbx_description
1 polymer ?
#
loop_
_entity_poly.entity_id
_entity_poly.type
_entity_poly.pdbx_seq_one_letter_code
_entity_poly.pdbx_strand_id
1 'polypeptide(L)'
;MKLDWARYTDAQLRECYRLERDAIRAHARQPITTNLMAHQSWNTDLWRWAREVDVVADDHYLWSPDPQAHVGLALSADLTRSVGGGEPWILMENATSAVNWQGRNIAKTPGQLRRNSMSYLARGADAI
;
A
#
# COMPACT_ATOMS: atom_id res chain seq x y z
N MET A 1 22.33 12.16 12.24
CA MET A 1 21.83 12.98 11.10
C MET A 1 20.94 12.21 10.12
N LYS A 2 21.27 10.98 9.67
CA LYS A 2 20.42 10.24 8.69
C LYS A 2 19.02 9.87 9.20
N LEU A 3 18.89 9.49 10.48
CA LEU A 3 17.59 9.13 11.07
C LEU A 3 16.62 10.32 11.16
N ASP A 4 17.10 11.46 11.65
CA ASP A 4 16.24 12.65 11.77
C ASP A 4 15.87 13.22 10.40
N TRP A 5 16.74 13.08 9.40
CA TRP A 5 16.38 13.39 8.02
C TRP A 5 15.23 12.50 7.51
N ALA A 6 15.25 11.19 7.77
CA ALA A 6 14.15 10.31 7.40
C ALA A 6 12.83 10.70 8.10
N ARG A 7 12.90 10.99 9.41
CA ARG A 7 11.74 11.49 10.19
C ARG A 7 11.21 12.81 9.65
N TYR A 8 12.09 13.72 9.28
CA TYR A 8 11.74 15.01 8.68
C TYR A 8 11.04 14.80 7.34
N THR A 9 11.61 13.99 6.44
CA THR A 9 11.01 13.71 5.12
C THR A 9 9.63 13.08 5.24
N ASP A 10 9.44 12.08 6.12
CA ASP A 10 8.11 11.52 6.41
C ASP A 10 7.14 12.60 6.90
N ALA A 11 7.58 13.47 7.83
CA ALA A 11 6.74 14.54 8.36
C ALA A 11 6.34 15.56 7.29
N GLN A 12 7.24 15.94 6.39
CA GLN A 12 6.95 16.86 5.30
C GLN A 12 5.98 16.26 4.28
N LEU A 13 6.14 14.98 3.93
CA LEU A 13 5.19 14.28 3.05
C LEU A 13 3.80 14.21 3.69
N ARG A 14 3.71 13.88 4.99
CA ARG A 14 2.43 13.87 5.72
C ARG A 14 1.80 15.26 5.80
N GLU A 15 2.60 16.31 5.97
CA GLU A 15 2.08 17.67 6.01
C GLU A 15 1.49 18.11 4.66
N CYS A 16 2.16 17.78 3.55
CA CYS A 16 1.61 18.01 2.21
C CYS A 16 0.26 17.30 2.05
N TYR A 17 0.19 16.01 2.40
CA TYR A 17 -1.05 15.25 2.34
C TYR A 17 -2.17 15.87 3.19
N ARG A 18 -1.87 16.35 4.41
CA ARG A 18 -2.88 16.99 5.27
C ARG A 18 -3.42 18.28 4.64
N LEU A 19 -2.57 19.10 4.04
CA LEU A 19 -2.99 20.31 3.33
C LEU A 19 -3.97 19.96 2.20
N GLU A 20 -3.65 18.94 1.41
CA GLU A 20 -4.51 18.47 0.31
C GLU A 20 -5.83 17.87 0.85
N ARG A 21 -5.75 16.98 1.83
CA ARG A 21 -6.91 16.35 2.49
C ARG A 21 -7.85 17.40 3.06
N ASP A 22 -7.32 18.38 3.80
CA ASP A 22 -8.14 19.39 4.49
C ASP A 22 -8.77 20.35 3.49
N ALA A 23 -8.07 20.71 2.40
CA ALA A 23 -8.64 21.45 1.29
C ALA A 23 -9.79 20.70 0.61
N ILE A 24 -9.65 19.39 0.38
CA ILE A 24 -10.74 18.54 -0.14
C ILE A 24 -11.90 18.48 0.86
N ARG A 25 -11.60 18.28 2.15
CA ARG A 25 -12.61 18.15 3.22
C ARG A 25 -13.47 19.39 3.39
N ALA A 26 -12.94 20.58 3.07
CA ALA A 26 -13.72 21.82 3.05
C ALA A 26 -14.87 21.79 2.03
N HIS A 27 -14.82 20.90 1.03
CA HIS A 27 -15.78 20.84 -0.07
C HIS A 27 -16.41 19.44 -0.29
N ALA A 28 -15.90 18.40 0.39
CA ALA A 28 -16.34 17.02 0.23
C ALA A 28 -16.49 16.31 1.57
N ARG A 29 -17.50 15.44 1.64
CA ARG A 29 -17.84 14.63 2.83
C ARG A 29 -17.56 13.14 2.66
N GLN A 30 -17.09 12.75 1.48
CA GLN A 30 -16.67 11.41 1.14
C GLN A 30 -15.39 11.04 1.90
N PRO A 31 -15.15 9.73 2.14
CA PRO A 31 -13.88 9.26 2.67
C PRO A 31 -12.70 9.66 1.78
N ILE A 32 -11.59 10.02 2.41
CA ILE A 32 -10.32 10.38 1.77
C ILE A 32 -9.28 9.35 2.19
N THR A 33 -8.51 8.89 1.22
CA THR A 33 -7.37 8.00 1.39
C THR A 33 -6.22 8.45 0.50
N THR A 34 -5.06 7.86 0.72
CA THR A 34 -3.93 7.87 -0.23
C THR A 34 -3.33 6.47 -0.24
N ASN A 35 -2.76 6.06 -1.37
CA ASN A 35 -2.12 4.78 -1.53
C ASN A 35 -0.80 4.70 -0.75
N LEU A 36 -0.67 3.65 0.07
CA LEU A 36 0.56 3.28 0.74
C LEU A 36 1.34 2.25 -0.10
N MET A 37 2.54 1.90 0.37
CA MET A 37 3.39 0.87 -0.24
C MET A 37 3.97 -0.03 0.86
N ALA A 38 3.11 -0.69 1.62
CA ALA A 38 3.47 -1.53 2.75
C ALA A 38 4.44 -2.64 2.32
N HIS A 39 5.53 -2.80 3.07
CA HIS A 39 6.60 -3.77 2.78
C HIS A 39 7.37 -3.52 1.45
N GLN A 40 7.06 -2.42 0.73
CA GLN A 40 7.76 -2.05 -0.52
C GLN A 40 8.42 -0.67 -0.48
N SER A 41 8.02 0.16 0.48
CA SER A 41 8.67 1.44 0.81
C SER A 41 9.04 1.48 2.29
N TRP A 42 10.21 2.05 2.58
CA TRP A 42 10.74 2.25 3.94
C TRP A 42 10.92 3.72 4.29
N ASN A 43 10.33 4.62 3.50
CA ASN A 43 10.52 6.06 3.62
C ASN A 43 9.48 6.74 4.52
N THR A 44 8.42 6.03 4.90
CA THR A 44 7.28 6.58 5.65
C THR A 44 6.92 5.73 6.87
N ASP A 45 6.39 6.38 7.91
CA ASP A 45 5.87 5.72 9.10
C ASP A 45 4.39 5.36 8.88
N LEU A 46 4.13 4.12 8.44
CA LEU A 46 2.79 3.65 8.04
C LEU A 46 1.73 3.88 9.13
N TRP A 47 2.06 3.71 10.41
CA TRP A 47 1.10 3.93 11.50
C TRP A 47 0.82 5.41 11.77
N ARG A 48 1.77 6.30 11.47
CA ARG A 48 1.48 7.75 11.45
C ARG A 48 0.57 8.12 10.29
N TRP A 49 0.79 7.55 9.10
CA TRP A 49 -0.05 7.78 7.93
C TRP A 49 -1.47 7.23 8.11
N ALA A 50 -1.62 6.05 8.72
CA ALA A 50 -2.93 5.44 8.97
C ALA A 50 -3.86 6.30 9.82
N ARG A 51 -3.32 7.20 10.66
CA ARG A 51 -4.10 8.15 11.46
C ARG A 51 -4.63 9.34 10.66
N GLU A 52 -4.19 9.51 9.41
CA GLU A 52 -4.50 10.67 8.59
C GLU A 52 -5.48 10.35 7.44
N VAL A 53 -5.74 9.06 7.18
CA VAL A 53 -6.66 8.55 6.15
C VAL A 53 -7.93 8.00 6.80
N ASP A 54 -9.06 8.06 6.09
CA ASP A 54 -10.31 7.48 6.58
C ASP A 54 -10.40 5.97 6.34
N VAL A 55 -9.65 5.47 5.34
CA VAL A 55 -9.52 4.05 5.01
C VAL A 55 -8.10 3.78 4.56
N VAL A 56 -7.48 2.72 5.06
CA VAL A 56 -6.14 2.32 4.61
C VAL A 56 -6.25 1.73 3.20
N ALA A 57 -5.40 2.22 2.31
CA ALA A 57 -5.26 1.72 0.95
C ALA A 57 -3.80 1.43 0.65
N ASP A 58 -3.52 0.37 -0.09
CA ASP A 58 -2.15 -0.08 -0.35
C ASP A 58 -1.97 -0.49 -1.82
N ASP A 59 -0.82 -0.14 -2.36
CA ASP A 59 -0.32 -0.61 -3.64
C ASP A 59 0.65 -1.75 -3.38
N HIS A 60 0.40 -2.90 -4.01
CA HIS A 60 1.33 -4.01 -3.91
C HIS A 60 1.54 -4.74 -5.23
N TYR A 61 2.80 -4.78 -5.65
CA TYR A 61 3.26 -5.46 -6.85
C TYR A 61 4.23 -6.57 -6.51
N LEU A 62 3.99 -7.81 -6.96
CA LEU A 62 4.91 -8.92 -6.66
C LEU A 62 6.32 -8.61 -7.20
N TRP A 63 7.34 -8.90 -6.41
CA TRP A 63 8.72 -8.94 -6.92
C TRP A 63 8.86 -10.16 -7.83
N SER A 64 8.64 -9.97 -9.13
CA SER A 64 8.39 -11.07 -10.08
C SER A 64 9.56 -12.06 -10.26
N PRO A 65 10.84 -11.69 -10.07
CA PRO A 65 11.94 -12.64 -10.05
C PRO A 65 12.03 -13.51 -8.80
N ASP A 66 11.35 -13.17 -7.70
CA ASP A 66 11.41 -13.95 -6.46
C ASP A 66 10.52 -15.20 -6.57
N PRO A 67 11.08 -16.43 -6.47
CA PRO A 67 10.28 -17.65 -6.48
C PRO A 67 9.30 -17.73 -5.28
N GLN A 68 9.56 -16.95 -4.22
CA GLN A 68 8.73 -16.85 -3.03
C GLN A 68 7.92 -15.54 -2.96
N ALA A 69 7.67 -14.87 -4.08
CA ALA A 69 6.94 -13.59 -4.11
C ALA A 69 5.53 -13.63 -3.46
N HIS A 70 4.93 -14.82 -3.31
CA HIS A 70 3.68 -15.02 -2.57
C HIS A 70 3.83 -14.80 -1.05
N VAL A 71 5.02 -15.00 -0.49
CA VAL A 71 5.36 -14.69 0.91
C VAL A 71 5.44 -13.19 1.10
N GLY A 72 6.10 -12.46 0.19
CA GLY A 72 6.14 -11.00 0.20
C GLY A 72 4.73 -10.39 0.09
N LEU A 73 3.87 -10.97 -0.76
CA LEU A 73 2.46 -10.60 -0.83
C LEU A 73 1.73 -10.82 0.49
N ALA A 74 1.89 -12.00 1.10
CA ALA A 74 1.25 -12.30 2.37
C ALA A 74 1.67 -11.29 3.45
N LEU A 75 2.98 -11.01 3.53
CA LEU A 75 3.55 -10.06 4.48
C LEU A 75 3.05 -8.62 4.25
N SER A 76 3.01 -8.14 3.00
CA SER A 76 2.44 -6.83 2.66
C SER A 76 0.98 -6.75 3.11
N ALA A 77 0.14 -7.72 2.72
CA ALA A 77 -1.27 -7.71 3.06
C ALA A 77 -1.53 -7.82 4.58
N ASP A 78 -0.78 -8.65 5.30
CA ASP A 78 -0.89 -8.78 6.75
C ASP A 78 -0.38 -7.51 7.48
N LEU A 79 0.66 -6.87 6.95
CA LEU A 79 1.13 -5.56 7.43
C LEU A 79 0.08 -4.47 7.19
N THR A 80 -0.52 -4.40 6.00
CA THR A 80 -1.56 -3.43 5.68
C THR A 80 -2.77 -3.58 6.60
N ARG A 81 -3.22 -4.82 6.85
CA ARG A 81 -4.27 -5.10 7.85
C ARG A 81 -3.87 -4.61 9.26
N SER A 82 -2.62 -4.83 9.68
CA SER A 82 -2.11 -4.37 10.97
C SER A 82 -2.07 -2.84 11.09
N VAL A 83 -1.65 -2.17 10.01
CA VAL A 83 -1.64 -0.71 9.89
C VAL A 83 -3.06 -0.13 9.98
N GLY A 84 -4.04 -0.81 9.36
CA GLY A 84 -5.47 -0.48 9.46
C GLY A 84 -6.13 -0.90 10.78
N GLY A 85 -5.39 -1.40 11.77
CA GLY A 85 -5.95 -1.80 13.07
C GLY A 85 -6.89 -3.01 13.00
N GLY A 86 -6.82 -3.80 11.94
CA GLY A 86 -7.71 -4.95 11.69
C GLY A 86 -8.98 -4.62 10.90
N GLU A 87 -9.25 -3.35 10.61
CA GLU A 87 -10.39 -2.93 9.79
C GLU A 87 -10.21 -3.34 8.31
N PRO A 88 -11.31 -3.46 7.53
CA PRO A 88 -11.26 -3.63 6.09
C PRO A 88 -10.40 -2.55 5.41
N TRP A 89 -9.61 -2.95 4.42
CA TRP A 89 -8.71 -2.06 3.68
C TRP A 89 -8.86 -2.20 2.16
N ILE A 90 -8.30 -1.27 1.40
CA ILE A 90 -8.39 -1.22 -0.07
C ILE A 90 -7.07 -1.67 -0.70
N LEU A 91 -7.07 -2.72 -1.51
CA LEU A 91 -5.99 -2.92 -2.47
C LEU A 91 -6.21 -1.92 -3.60
N MET A 92 -5.48 -0.81 -3.57
CA MET A 92 -5.66 0.27 -4.55
C MET A 92 -5.01 -0.12 -5.88
N GLU A 93 -3.83 -0.75 -5.81
CA GLU A 93 -3.11 -1.17 -7.02
C GLU A 93 -2.51 -2.58 -6.90
N ASN A 94 -2.64 -3.32 -8.01
CA ASN A 94 -1.77 -4.43 -8.35
C ASN A 94 -1.66 -4.57 -9.88
N ALA A 95 -0.62 -5.25 -10.38
CA ALA A 95 -0.47 -5.50 -11.81
C ALA A 95 -1.21 -6.77 -12.27
N THR A 96 -1.92 -6.73 -13.40
CA THR A 96 -2.52 -7.92 -14.01
C THR A 96 -1.49 -8.93 -14.54
N SER A 97 -0.27 -8.47 -14.85
CA SER A 97 0.87 -9.30 -15.29
C SER A 97 2.21 -8.65 -14.88
N ALA A 98 3.16 -8.51 -15.81
CA ALA A 98 4.45 -7.87 -15.58
C ALA A 98 4.32 -6.38 -15.26
N VAL A 99 5.23 -5.86 -14.42
CA VAL A 99 5.44 -4.41 -14.22
C VAL A 99 6.50 -3.88 -15.17
N ASN A 100 6.90 -2.61 -15.04
CA ASN A 100 7.89 -1.96 -15.92
C ASN A 100 9.21 -1.59 -15.24
N TRP A 101 9.31 -1.68 -13.91
CA TRP A 101 10.39 -1.05 -13.13
C TRP A 101 11.34 -2.02 -12.42
N GLN A 102 11.12 -3.33 -12.49
CA GLN A 102 12.02 -4.32 -11.89
C GLN A 102 13.22 -4.59 -12.81
N GLY A 103 14.33 -5.07 -12.24
CA GLY A 103 15.51 -5.46 -13.02
C GLY A 103 15.20 -6.53 -14.08
N ARG A 104 14.20 -7.38 -13.81
CA ARG A 104 13.55 -8.24 -14.80
C ARG A 104 12.05 -8.31 -14.52
N ASN A 105 11.25 -7.96 -15.51
CA ASN A 105 9.79 -7.96 -15.41
C ASN A 105 9.22 -9.27 -15.96
N ILE A 106 8.90 -10.22 -15.07
CA ILE A 106 8.37 -11.53 -15.44
C ILE A 106 6.84 -11.47 -15.46
N ALA A 107 6.25 -11.91 -16.58
CA ALA A 107 4.81 -11.99 -16.73
C ALA A 107 4.20 -13.02 -15.77
N LYS A 108 3.00 -12.73 -15.24
CA LYS A 108 2.25 -13.69 -14.43
C LYS A 108 1.87 -14.91 -15.29
N THR A 109 1.97 -16.10 -14.71
CA THR A 109 1.49 -17.34 -15.33
C THR A 109 -0.04 -17.46 -15.20
N PRO A 110 -0.71 -18.28 -16.03
CA PRO A 110 -2.16 -18.48 -15.94
C PRO A 110 -2.62 -18.81 -14.51
N GLY A 111 -3.68 -18.14 -14.05
CA GLY A 111 -4.24 -18.30 -12.71
C GLY A 111 -3.57 -17.48 -11.59
N GLN A 112 -2.36 -16.95 -11.80
CA GLN A 112 -1.67 -16.18 -10.75
C GLN A 112 -2.37 -14.87 -10.40
N LEU A 113 -2.94 -14.16 -11.38
CA LEU A 113 -3.71 -12.94 -11.10
C LEU A 113 -4.84 -13.23 -10.10
N ARG A 114 -5.71 -14.20 -10.43
CA ARG A 114 -6.82 -14.61 -9.58
C ARG A 114 -6.33 -15.05 -8.19
N ARG A 115 -5.31 -15.90 -8.13
CA ARG A 115 -4.75 -16.36 -6.84
C ARG A 115 -4.26 -15.18 -6.00
N ASN A 116 -3.53 -14.24 -6.60
CA ASN A 116 -2.98 -13.10 -5.88
C ASN A 116 -4.11 -12.17 -5.37
N SER A 117 -5.08 -11.82 -6.22
CA SER A 117 -6.28 -11.07 -5.84
C SER A 117 -7.01 -11.71 -4.65
N MET A 118 -7.26 -13.03 -4.71
CA MET A 118 -7.90 -13.74 -3.60
C MET A 118 -7.04 -13.79 -2.32
N SER A 119 -5.72 -13.76 -2.44
CA SER A 119 -4.82 -13.72 -1.28
C SER A 119 -4.88 -12.40 -0.51
N TYR A 120 -5.10 -11.27 -1.19
CA TYR A 120 -5.34 -9.98 -0.54
C TYR A 120 -6.72 -9.96 0.14
N LEU A 121 -7.76 -10.41 -0.57
CA LEU A 121 -9.12 -10.55 -0.04
C LEU A 121 -9.14 -11.40 1.24
N ALA A 122 -8.50 -12.58 1.20
CA ALA A 122 -8.40 -13.48 2.36
C ALA A 122 -7.64 -12.88 3.55
N ARG A 123 -6.93 -11.75 3.35
CA ARG A 123 -6.16 -11.03 4.37
C ARG A 123 -6.78 -9.70 4.78
N GLY A 124 -8.05 -9.48 4.42
CA GLY A 124 -8.84 -8.36 4.92
C GLY A 124 -9.00 -7.19 3.95
N ALA A 125 -8.49 -7.30 2.71
CA ALA A 125 -8.86 -6.32 1.69
C ALA A 125 -10.34 -6.52 1.31
N ASP A 126 -11.12 -5.45 1.27
CA ASP A 126 -12.55 -5.48 0.87
C ASP A 126 -12.79 -4.76 -0.47
N ALA A 127 -11.71 -4.31 -1.10
CA ALA A 127 -11.64 -3.86 -2.49
C ALA A 127 -10.35 -4.40 -3.14
N ILE A 128 -10.43 -4.82 -4.40
CA ILE A 128 -9.38 -5.54 -5.17
C ILE A 128 -9.18 -4.94 -6.56
#